data_AF-A0A0U1M1R5-F1
#
_entry.id   AF-A0A0U1M1R5-F1
#
_cell.length_a   1.000
_cell.length_b   1.000
_cell.length_c   1.000
_cell.angle_alpha   90.00
_cell.angle_beta   90.00
_cell.angle_gamma   90.00
#
_symmetry.space_group_name_H-M   'P 1'
#
loop_
_entity.id
_entity.type
_entity.pdbx_description
1 polymer ?
#
loop_
_entity_poly.entity_id
_entity_poly.type
_entity_poly.pdbx_seq_one_letter_code
_entity_poly.pdbx_strand_id
1 'polypeptide(L)'
;MHQKQLPLRGPRQGNCFHSPYTSGLLAKAKNGDIQFRREANSTSVSQIPLQVNSAPIYVDSILNTFILAYLHSSLILSPIRQSNSTEPPASWLQIAVALPRRGHLLSIALQALCMNKIRRVYGNNAFLMQGMTVHGQALRALQNEIHSTNTAAAVETLTAIRVLGMYEMFEGTMGSAIGWTTHEERVEEWMQLRGFSSSQHDNDPRPKFRKVTLFGEERWCVEPWDDKPKDCIQQLNDIGLLLPVILENLHTIQNLTEGQIRQRCQHLQDHFNAWHAHLLSLSPTPPYWDQLAELTTPVIDIPPVPFVTAFNFLNIRVAEGLAIFWAIRLSP
;
A
#
# COMPACT_ATOMS: atom_id res chain seq x y z
N MET A 1 -8.76 6.24 59.38
CA MET A 1 -10.01 5.47 59.19
C MET A 1 -10.67 5.88 57.88
N HIS A 2 -11.19 4.89 57.15
CA HIS A 2 -11.95 4.95 55.88
C HIS A 2 -11.15 4.89 54.57
N GLN A 3 -10.74 3.65 54.29
CA GLN A 3 -10.34 3.13 52.99
C GLN A 3 -11.61 2.71 52.23
N LYS A 4 -11.90 3.34 51.08
CA LYS A 4 -12.98 2.92 50.16
C LYS A 4 -12.38 2.03 49.08
N GLN A 5 -12.78 0.76 49.06
CA GLN A 5 -12.52 -0.19 47.99
C GLN A 5 -13.46 0.08 46.80
N LEU A 6 -12.94 0.04 45.58
CA LEU A 6 -13.69 0.03 44.33
C LEU A 6 -13.70 -1.40 43.74
N PRO A 7 -14.80 -1.84 43.09
CA PRO A 7 -14.98 -3.22 42.68
C PRO A 7 -14.32 -3.54 41.33
N LEU A 8 -13.81 -4.76 41.24
CA LEU A 8 -13.27 -5.41 40.05
C LEU A 8 -14.35 -5.57 38.97
N ARG A 9 -14.06 -5.13 37.74
CA ARG A 9 -14.92 -5.29 36.56
C ARG A 9 -14.40 -6.47 35.73
N GLY A 10 -15.24 -7.50 35.55
CA GLY A 10 -14.96 -8.68 34.73
C GLY A 10 -14.94 -8.42 33.22
N PRO A 11 -14.63 -9.45 32.40
CA PRO A 11 -14.30 -9.30 30.99
C PRO A 11 -15.55 -9.01 30.13
N ARG A 12 -15.43 -8.06 29.21
CA ARG A 12 -16.46 -7.75 28.21
C ARG A 12 -16.41 -8.79 27.08
N GLN A 13 -17.54 -9.46 26.89
CA GLN A 13 -17.82 -10.31 25.74
C GLN A 13 -17.91 -9.47 24.45
N GLY A 14 -17.42 -10.04 23.35
CA GLY A 14 -17.37 -9.42 22.03
C GLY A 14 -18.74 -9.29 21.38
N ASN A 15 -18.97 -8.16 20.72
CA ASN A 15 -20.12 -7.93 19.86
C ASN A 15 -19.72 -8.17 18.41
N CYS A 16 -20.31 -9.19 17.80
CA CYS A 16 -20.33 -9.39 16.35
C CYS A 16 -21.14 -8.27 15.69
N PHE A 17 -20.55 -7.62 14.69
CA PHE A 17 -21.26 -6.65 13.84
C PHE A 17 -22.13 -7.39 12.81
N HIS A 18 -23.44 -7.19 12.90
CA HIS A 18 -24.40 -7.48 11.84
C HIS A 18 -24.45 -6.29 10.86
N SER A 19 -24.25 -6.56 9.57
CA SER A 19 -24.44 -5.61 8.47
C SER A 19 -25.91 -5.64 7.99
N PRO A 20 -26.62 -4.50 7.86
CA PRO A 20 -28.00 -4.47 7.43
C PRO A 20 -28.13 -3.96 5.98
N TYR A 21 -28.19 -4.86 4.99
CA TYR A 21 -28.74 -4.54 3.66
C TYR A 21 -29.42 -5.76 3.05
N THR A 22 -30.68 -5.98 3.42
CA THR A 22 -31.62 -6.85 2.67
C THR A 22 -33.02 -6.26 2.75
N SER A 23 -33.49 -5.71 1.63
CA SER A 23 -34.89 -5.54 1.18
C SER A 23 -34.86 -4.55 0.01
N GLY A 24 -35.49 -4.73 -1.14
CA GLY A 24 -36.38 -5.75 -1.67
C GLY A 24 -36.91 -5.19 -3.00
N LEU A 25 -36.90 -5.97 -4.06
CA LEU A 25 -37.48 -5.58 -5.35
C LEU A 25 -38.29 -6.77 -5.87
N LEU A 26 -39.60 -6.71 -5.64
CA LEU A 26 -40.59 -7.69 -6.06
C LEU A 26 -41.35 -7.08 -7.23
N ALA A 27 -40.96 -7.43 -8.46
CA ALA A 27 -41.61 -6.99 -9.68
C ALA A 27 -42.84 -7.86 -9.97
N LYS A 28 -44.03 -7.24 -10.05
CA LYS A 28 -45.25 -7.84 -10.60
C LYS A 28 -45.18 -7.81 -12.13
N ALA A 29 -45.09 -8.99 -12.75
CA ALA A 29 -45.34 -9.15 -14.18
C ALA A 29 -46.86 -9.25 -14.44
N LYS A 30 -47.38 -8.44 -15.37
CA LYS A 30 -48.73 -8.58 -15.94
C LYS A 30 -48.61 -9.25 -17.31
N ASN A 31 -49.35 -10.33 -17.47
CA ASN A 31 -49.60 -11.02 -18.74
C ASN A 31 -50.32 -10.09 -19.73
N GLY A 32 -49.86 -10.09 -20.99
CA GLY A 32 -50.54 -9.49 -22.13
C GLY A 32 -50.27 -10.35 -23.37
N ASP A 33 -51.36 -10.75 -24.02
CA ASP A 33 -51.47 -11.75 -25.08
C ASP A 33 -50.62 -11.48 -26.33
N ILE A 34 -50.03 -12.55 -26.87
CA ILE A 34 -49.31 -12.58 -28.15
C ILE A 34 -50.24 -13.14 -29.22
N GLN A 35 -50.70 -12.31 -30.15
CA GLN A 35 -51.28 -12.76 -31.42
C GLN A 35 -50.18 -12.98 -32.46
N PHE A 36 -50.10 -14.20 -32.99
CA PHE A 36 -49.25 -14.58 -34.11
C PHE A 36 -49.80 -14.01 -35.42
N ARG A 37 -49.06 -13.08 -36.06
CA ARG A 37 -49.19 -12.76 -37.49
C ARG A 37 -47.89 -13.17 -38.18
N ARG A 38 -47.98 -14.20 -39.01
CA ARG A 38 -46.88 -14.82 -39.75
C ARG A 38 -46.74 -14.11 -41.09
N GLU A 39 -45.81 -13.17 -41.19
CA GLU A 39 -45.37 -12.61 -42.47
C GLU A 39 -43.94 -13.07 -42.74
N ALA A 40 -43.77 -13.78 -43.86
CA ALA A 40 -42.50 -14.33 -44.31
C ALA A 40 -41.66 -13.20 -44.91
N ASN A 41 -40.61 -12.79 -44.19
CA ASN A 41 -39.60 -11.88 -44.71
C ASN A 41 -38.24 -12.57 -44.81
N SER A 42 -37.66 -12.40 -45.99
CA SER A 42 -36.40 -12.94 -46.50
C SER A 42 -35.23 -12.70 -45.53
N THR A 43 -34.54 -13.77 -45.16
CA THR A 43 -33.36 -13.76 -44.28
C THR A 43 -32.16 -13.19 -45.01
N SER A 44 -31.98 -11.86 -44.94
CA SER A 44 -30.66 -11.25 -45.05
C SER A 44 -29.89 -11.54 -43.77
N VAL A 45 -28.85 -12.36 -43.87
CA VAL A 45 -27.91 -12.61 -42.77
C VAL A 45 -27.13 -11.33 -42.52
N SER A 46 -27.68 -10.47 -41.65
CA SER A 46 -26.97 -9.32 -41.11
C SER A 46 -25.83 -9.85 -40.24
N GLN A 47 -24.61 -9.83 -40.77
CA GLN A 47 -23.41 -10.12 -39.99
C GLN A 47 -23.31 -9.06 -38.90
N ILE A 48 -23.64 -9.45 -37.67
CA ILE A 48 -23.42 -8.61 -36.49
C ILE A 48 -21.90 -8.39 -36.39
N PRO A 49 -21.41 -7.14 -36.47
CA PRO A 49 -19.98 -6.88 -36.36
C PRO A 49 -19.47 -7.41 -35.02
N LEU A 50 -18.33 -8.09 -35.02
CA LEU A 50 -17.67 -8.58 -33.80
C LEU A 50 -17.51 -7.41 -32.82
N GLN A 51 -18.29 -7.44 -31.74
CA GLN A 51 -18.23 -6.44 -30.70
C GLN A 51 -16.94 -6.66 -29.92
N VAL A 52 -15.90 -5.90 -30.24
CA VAL A 52 -14.63 -5.95 -29.52
C VAL A 52 -14.89 -5.49 -28.09
N ASN A 53 -14.63 -6.38 -27.12
CA ASN A 53 -14.72 -6.04 -25.71
C ASN A 53 -13.70 -4.93 -25.41
N SER A 54 -14.18 -3.70 -25.17
CA SER A 54 -13.35 -2.53 -24.90
C SER A 54 -12.82 -2.47 -23.47
N ALA A 55 -13.25 -3.37 -22.58
CA ALA A 55 -12.88 -3.35 -21.18
C ALA A 55 -11.36 -3.49 -20.92
N PRO A 56 -10.61 -4.40 -21.59
CA PRO A 56 -9.17 -4.51 -21.39
C PRO A 56 -8.42 -3.23 -21.82
N ILE A 57 -8.81 -2.67 -22.96
CA ILE A 57 -8.22 -1.43 -23.50
C ILE A 57 -8.44 -0.26 -22.53
N TYR A 58 -9.62 -0.18 -21.92
CA TYR A 58 -9.94 0.84 -20.93
C TYR A 58 -9.09 0.70 -19.65
N VAL A 59 -8.91 -0.52 -19.15
CA VAL A 59 -8.08 -0.78 -17.95
C VAL A 59 -6.61 -0.43 -18.22
N ASP A 60 -6.08 -0.85 -19.37
CA ASP A 60 -4.70 -0.55 -19.76
C ASP A 60 -4.49 0.96 -19.97
N SER A 61 -5.47 1.66 -20.56
CA SER A 61 -5.43 3.12 -20.70
C SER A 61 -5.44 3.84 -19.36
N ILE A 62 -6.26 3.39 -18.41
CA ILE A 62 -6.32 3.96 -17.04
C ILE A 62 -5.01 3.74 -16.31
N LEU A 63 -4.46 2.53 -16.40
CA LEU A 63 -3.20 2.19 -15.76
C LEU A 63 -2.05 3.00 -16.34
N ASN A 64 -1.97 3.11 -17.67
CA ASN A 64 -0.94 3.91 -18.33
C ASN A 64 -1.05 5.39 -17.93
N THR A 65 -2.26 5.94 -17.88
CA THR A 65 -2.50 7.29 -17.37
C THR A 65 -2.02 7.45 -15.93
N PHE A 66 -2.31 6.48 -15.05
CA PHE A 66 -1.83 6.48 -13.68
C PHE A 66 -0.30 6.42 -13.59
N ILE A 67 0.34 5.53 -14.36
CA ILE A 67 1.79 5.40 -14.43
C ILE A 67 2.40 6.76 -14.84
N LEU A 68 1.93 7.35 -15.94
CA LEU A 68 2.46 8.63 -16.43
C LEU A 68 2.24 9.79 -15.44
N ALA A 69 1.09 9.82 -14.77
CA ALA A 69 0.74 10.89 -13.83
C ALA A 69 1.40 10.75 -12.45
N TYR A 70 1.73 9.53 -12.03
CA TYR A 70 2.11 9.25 -10.63
C TYR A 70 3.48 8.59 -10.48
N LEU A 71 3.87 7.73 -11.43
CA LEU A 71 5.20 7.15 -11.51
C LEU A 71 6.00 8.00 -12.50
N HIS A 72 6.61 9.08 -12.00
CA HIS A 72 7.45 10.01 -12.77
C HIS A 72 8.26 9.28 -13.86
N SER A 73 8.35 9.83 -15.08
CA SER A 73 8.88 9.15 -16.28
C SER A 73 10.28 8.52 -16.14
N SER A 74 11.06 8.92 -15.13
CA SER A 74 12.32 8.26 -14.74
C SER A 74 12.15 6.84 -14.18
N LEU A 75 10.92 6.40 -13.92
CA LEU A 75 10.57 5.09 -13.34
C LEU A 75 10.15 4.04 -14.37
N ILE A 76 9.92 4.43 -15.63
CA ILE A 76 9.32 3.56 -16.67
C ILE A 76 10.40 2.85 -17.51
N LEU A 77 11.66 3.30 -17.44
CA LEU A 77 12.71 2.89 -18.37
C LEU A 77 13.79 1.94 -17.83
N SER A 78 13.68 1.43 -16.59
CA SER A 78 14.58 0.35 -16.15
C SER A 78 13.88 -0.99 -16.42
N PRO A 79 14.30 -1.76 -17.44
CA PRO A 79 13.80 -3.11 -17.63
C PRO A 79 14.15 -3.90 -16.36
N ILE A 80 13.21 -4.67 -15.82
CA ILE A 80 13.48 -5.68 -14.79
C ILE A 80 14.48 -6.68 -15.39
N ARG A 81 15.79 -6.40 -15.25
CA ARG A 81 16.86 -7.31 -15.64
C ARG A 81 17.27 -8.14 -14.43
N GLN A 82 17.41 -9.43 -14.66
CA GLN A 82 17.81 -10.39 -13.64
C GLN A 82 19.27 -10.15 -13.18
N SER A 83 19.38 -10.04 -11.86
CA SER A 83 20.40 -10.58 -10.94
C SER A 83 21.88 -10.18 -10.99
N ASN A 84 22.37 -9.32 -11.89
CA ASN A 84 23.81 -8.95 -11.85
C ASN A 84 24.10 -7.43 -11.83
N SER A 85 23.10 -6.54 -11.86
CA SER A 85 23.34 -5.09 -11.84
C SER A 85 23.14 -4.49 -10.45
N THR A 86 24.02 -3.54 -10.13
CA THR A 86 23.98 -2.59 -9.01
C THR A 86 22.79 -1.61 -9.07
N GLU A 87 21.68 -2.02 -9.69
CA GLU A 87 20.47 -1.19 -9.77
C GLU A 87 19.59 -1.43 -8.54
N PRO A 88 19.04 -0.37 -7.95
CA PRO A 88 18.26 -0.51 -6.75
C PRO A 88 16.92 -1.17 -7.07
N PRO A 89 16.38 -2.00 -6.15
CA PRO A 89 15.13 -2.69 -6.41
C PRO A 89 13.96 -1.72 -6.66
N ALA A 90 13.01 -2.13 -7.50
CA ALA A 90 11.81 -1.36 -7.81
C ALA A 90 10.98 -1.07 -6.55
N SER A 91 10.27 0.06 -6.51
CA SER A 91 9.31 0.33 -5.43
C SER A 91 8.19 -0.72 -5.47
N TRP A 92 7.56 -1.01 -4.33
CA TRP A 92 6.53 -2.06 -4.29
C TRP A 92 5.37 -1.83 -5.26
N LEU A 93 5.03 -0.57 -5.51
CA LEU A 93 3.99 -0.21 -6.47
C LEU A 93 4.46 -0.43 -7.91
N GLN A 94 5.73 -0.18 -8.22
CA GLN A 94 6.30 -0.56 -9.52
C GLN A 94 6.27 -2.07 -9.72
N ILE A 95 6.59 -2.84 -8.67
CA ILE A 95 6.47 -4.30 -8.70
C ILE A 95 5.02 -4.69 -8.98
N ALA A 96 4.06 -4.11 -8.26
CA ALA A 96 2.63 -4.39 -8.44
C ALA A 96 2.16 -4.15 -9.88
N VAL A 97 2.61 -3.06 -10.49
CA VAL A 97 2.28 -2.69 -11.87
C VAL A 97 3.00 -3.59 -12.88
N ALA A 98 4.23 -4.00 -12.60
CA ALA A 98 5.08 -4.77 -13.50
C ALA A 98 4.90 -6.28 -13.41
N LEU A 99 4.04 -6.80 -12.52
CA LEU A 99 3.77 -8.23 -12.40
C LEU A 99 3.28 -8.80 -13.75
N PRO A 100 3.99 -9.79 -14.35
CA PRO A 100 3.70 -10.26 -15.71
C PRO A 100 2.34 -10.95 -15.85
N ARG A 101 1.84 -11.54 -14.77
CA ARG A 101 0.52 -12.17 -14.69
C ARG A 101 -0.17 -11.61 -13.46
N ARG A 102 -0.96 -10.56 -13.67
CA ARG A 102 -1.87 -10.04 -12.66
C ARG A 102 -3.13 -10.91 -12.71
N GLY A 103 -3.35 -11.69 -11.67
CA GLY A 103 -4.62 -12.31 -11.40
C GLY A 103 -5.73 -11.26 -11.23
N HIS A 104 -6.95 -11.78 -11.09
CA HIS A 104 -8.16 -10.96 -11.12
C HIS A 104 -8.17 -9.93 -9.99
N LEU A 105 -7.82 -10.35 -8.76
CA LEU A 105 -7.83 -9.51 -7.58
C LEU A 105 -6.90 -8.30 -7.70
N LEU A 106 -5.62 -8.52 -8.03
CA LEU A 106 -4.66 -7.41 -8.15
C LEU A 106 -5.06 -6.45 -9.27
N SER A 107 -5.60 -6.98 -10.38
CA SER A 107 -6.05 -6.16 -11.51
C SER A 107 -7.18 -5.20 -11.11
N ILE A 108 -8.22 -5.69 -10.42
CA ILE A 108 -9.34 -4.85 -9.99
C ILE A 108 -8.95 -3.91 -8.84
N ALA A 109 -8.05 -4.32 -7.95
CA ALA A 109 -7.50 -3.43 -6.92
C ALA A 109 -6.73 -2.25 -7.54
N LEU A 110 -5.84 -2.52 -8.51
CA LEU A 110 -5.10 -1.49 -9.24
C LEU A 110 -6.04 -0.56 -10.01
N GLN A 111 -7.07 -1.12 -10.65
CA GLN A 111 -8.07 -0.33 -11.36
C GLN A 111 -8.78 0.66 -10.42
N ALA A 112 -9.21 0.22 -9.23
CA ALA A 112 -9.82 1.10 -8.25
C ALA A 112 -8.85 2.24 -7.83
N LEU A 113 -7.60 1.91 -7.53
CA LEU A 113 -6.56 2.88 -7.19
C LEU A 113 -6.34 3.91 -8.30
N CYS A 114 -6.22 3.47 -9.54
CA CYS A 114 -6.02 4.35 -10.69
C CYS A 114 -7.22 5.27 -10.91
N MET A 115 -8.46 4.75 -10.78
CA MET A 115 -9.68 5.55 -10.92
C MET A 115 -9.77 6.67 -9.88
N ASN A 116 -9.49 6.39 -8.61
CA ASN A 116 -9.41 7.43 -7.57
C ASN A 116 -8.38 8.51 -7.92
N LYS A 117 -7.22 8.10 -8.43
CA LYS A 117 -6.16 9.04 -8.78
C LYS A 117 -6.50 9.93 -9.96
N ILE A 118 -7.03 9.35 -11.03
CA ILE A 118 -7.53 10.10 -12.19
C ILE A 118 -8.63 11.07 -11.74
N ARG A 119 -9.57 10.63 -10.88
CA ARG A 119 -10.59 11.50 -10.28
C ARG A 119 -9.97 12.71 -9.58
N ARG A 120 -8.92 12.53 -8.77
CA ARG A 120 -8.23 13.63 -8.07
C ARG A 120 -7.52 14.60 -9.02
N VAL A 121 -6.88 14.09 -10.07
CA VAL A 121 -6.14 14.91 -11.05
C VAL A 121 -7.08 15.71 -11.94
N TYR A 122 -8.17 15.09 -12.41
CA TYR A 122 -9.07 15.69 -13.41
C TYR A 122 -10.42 16.16 -12.84
N GLY A 123 -10.64 16.06 -11.52
CA GLY A 123 -11.87 16.49 -10.85
C GLY A 123 -13.15 15.72 -11.26
N ASN A 124 -13.03 14.57 -11.91
CA ASN A 124 -14.17 13.86 -12.47
C ASN A 124 -14.80 12.88 -11.47
N ASN A 125 -15.96 13.26 -10.91
CA ASN A 125 -16.70 12.45 -9.93
C ASN A 125 -17.30 11.15 -10.49
N ALA A 126 -17.41 10.95 -11.81
CA ALA A 126 -17.84 9.66 -12.34
C ALA A 126 -16.82 8.56 -12.01
N PHE A 127 -15.53 8.89 -12.03
CA PHE A 127 -14.45 7.98 -11.64
C PHE A 127 -14.46 7.66 -10.15
N LEU A 128 -15.02 8.53 -9.30
CA LEU A 128 -15.23 8.20 -7.89
C LEU A 128 -16.22 7.05 -7.74
N MET A 129 -17.40 7.19 -8.33
CA MET A 129 -18.45 6.18 -8.21
C MET A 129 -18.03 4.83 -8.82
N GLN A 130 -17.32 4.89 -9.96
CA GLN A 130 -16.72 3.70 -10.57
C GLN A 130 -15.63 3.10 -9.67
N GLY A 131 -14.71 3.91 -9.16
CA GLY A 131 -13.64 3.49 -8.25
C GLY A 131 -14.18 2.80 -7.00
N MET A 132 -15.22 3.35 -6.38
CA MET A 132 -15.89 2.74 -5.22
C MET A 132 -16.53 1.39 -5.57
N THR A 133 -17.15 1.29 -6.74
CA THR A 133 -17.77 0.05 -7.22
C THR A 133 -16.72 -1.03 -7.43
N VAL A 134 -15.62 -0.69 -8.13
CA VAL A 134 -14.51 -1.61 -8.40
C VAL A 134 -13.79 -1.99 -7.10
N HIS A 135 -13.61 -1.06 -6.17
CA HIS A 135 -13.08 -1.34 -4.83
C HIS A 135 -13.93 -2.38 -4.07
N GLY A 136 -15.26 -2.23 -4.08
CA GLY A 136 -16.16 -3.22 -3.48
C GLY A 136 -16.15 -4.58 -4.18
N GLN A 137 -15.82 -4.63 -5.48
CA GLN A 137 -15.56 -5.89 -6.18
C GLN A 137 -14.24 -6.52 -5.73
N ALA A 138 -13.19 -5.71 -5.59
CA ALA A 138 -11.89 -6.15 -5.12
C ALA A 138 -11.92 -6.72 -3.71
N LEU A 139 -12.65 -6.09 -2.78
CA LEU A 139 -12.84 -6.64 -1.43
C LEU A 139 -13.54 -8.01 -1.44
N ARG A 140 -14.52 -8.22 -2.33
CA ARG A 140 -15.20 -9.52 -2.48
C ARG A 140 -14.29 -10.57 -3.09
N ALA A 141 -13.49 -10.20 -4.10
CA ALA A 141 -12.50 -11.10 -4.69
C ALA A 141 -11.43 -11.49 -3.66
N LEU A 142 -10.96 -10.54 -2.85
CA LEU A 142 -10.03 -10.78 -1.76
C LEU A 142 -10.64 -11.74 -0.74
N GLN A 143 -11.88 -11.51 -0.32
CA GLN A 143 -12.58 -12.46 0.55
C GLN A 143 -12.58 -13.86 -0.04
N ASN A 144 -12.90 -14.03 -1.32
CA ASN A 144 -12.88 -15.35 -1.95
C ASN A 144 -11.48 -15.98 -1.95
N GLU A 145 -10.43 -15.21 -2.28
CA GLU A 145 -9.05 -15.71 -2.27
C GLU A 145 -8.52 -16.07 -0.89
N ILE A 146 -8.95 -15.34 0.15
CA ILE A 146 -8.62 -15.64 1.55
C ILE A 146 -9.16 -17.02 1.96
N HIS A 147 -10.35 -17.40 1.46
CA HIS A 147 -10.96 -18.68 1.80
C HIS A 147 -10.30 -19.87 1.07
N SER A 148 -9.54 -19.64 0.00
CA SER A 148 -8.74 -20.67 -0.68
C SER A 148 -7.29 -20.68 -0.15
N THR A 149 -6.98 -21.66 0.68
CA THR A 149 -5.72 -21.77 1.45
C THR A 149 -4.45 -21.72 0.59
N ASN A 150 -4.52 -22.13 -0.68
CA ASN A 150 -3.36 -22.16 -1.59
C ASN A 150 -3.06 -20.83 -2.28
N THR A 151 -4.01 -19.88 -2.35
CA THR A 151 -3.83 -18.59 -3.04
C THR A 151 -3.67 -17.42 -2.09
N ALA A 152 -4.21 -17.53 -0.87
CA ALA A 152 -4.04 -16.52 0.18
C ALA A 152 -2.55 -16.16 0.40
N ALA A 153 -1.67 -17.15 0.39
CA ALA A 153 -0.23 -16.94 0.53
C ALA A 153 0.50 -16.59 -0.78
N ALA A 154 -0.17 -16.12 -1.84
CA ALA A 154 0.51 -15.61 -3.04
C ALA A 154 1.01 -14.18 -2.85
N VAL A 155 2.23 -13.87 -3.33
CA VAL A 155 2.81 -12.51 -3.36
C VAL A 155 1.83 -11.52 -4.00
N GLU A 156 1.09 -11.98 -5.00
CA GLU A 156 0.06 -11.21 -5.66
C GLU A 156 -1.06 -10.75 -4.71
N THR A 157 -1.59 -11.64 -3.87
CA THR A 157 -2.67 -11.30 -2.93
C THR A 157 -2.20 -10.29 -1.89
N LEU A 158 -0.98 -10.41 -1.36
CA LEU A 158 -0.40 -9.37 -0.47
C LEU A 158 -0.25 -8.03 -1.18
N THR A 159 0.21 -8.07 -2.42
CA THR A 159 0.33 -6.87 -3.26
C THR A 159 -1.02 -6.21 -3.46
N ALA A 160 -2.07 -7.00 -3.72
CA ALA A 160 -3.42 -6.49 -3.87
C ALA A 160 -3.99 -5.89 -2.58
N ILE A 161 -3.76 -6.53 -1.43
CA ILE A 161 -4.14 -5.99 -0.11
C ILE A 161 -3.52 -4.60 0.10
N ARG A 162 -2.24 -4.42 -0.25
CA ARG A 162 -1.59 -3.10 -0.17
C ARG A 162 -2.15 -2.07 -1.11
N VAL A 163 -2.46 -2.46 -2.34
CA VAL A 163 -3.12 -1.58 -3.31
C VAL A 163 -4.48 -1.12 -2.78
N LEU A 164 -5.25 -2.01 -2.13
CA LEU A 164 -6.53 -1.69 -1.50
C LEU A 164 -6.37 -0.75 -0.31
N GLY A 165 -5.43 -1.03 0.59
CA GLY A 165 -5.11 -0.10 1.67
C GLY A 165 -4.73 1.28 1.13
N MET A 166 -3.93 1.34 0.08
CA MET A 166 -3.50 2.60 -0.52
C MET A 166 -4.68 3.34 -1.16
N TYR A 167 -5.63 2.63 -1.79
CA TYR A 167 -6.89 3.19 -2.24
C TYR A 167 -7.65 3.85 -1.08
N GLU A 168 -7.83 3.14 0.04
CA GLU A 168 -8.55 3.63 1.21
C GLU A 168 -7.87 4.84 1.85
N MET A 169 -6.53 4.83 1.93
CA MET A 169 -5.74 5.97 2.39
C MET A 169 -6.00 7.22 1.53
N PHE A 170 -6.23 7.04 0.22
CA PHE A 170 -6.53 8.13 -0.69
C PHE A 170 -8.03 8.48 -0.80
N GLU A 171 -8.97 7.59 -0.51
CA GLU A 171 -10.40 7.96 -0.50
C GLU A 171 -10.86 8.50 0.87
N GLY A 172 -10.19 8.16 1.96
CA GLY A 172 -10.54 8.60 3.31
C GLY A 172 -10.50 10.13 3.45
N THR A 173 -11.67 10.78 3.39
CA THR A 173 -11.84 12.24 3.51
C THR A 173 -11.68 12.79 4.93
N MET A 174 -11.35 11.97 5.94
CA MET A 174 -11.35 12.41 7.34
C MET A 174 -10.26 11.77 8.21
N GLY A 175 -8.99 11.76 7.78
CA GLY A 175 -7.84 11.50 8.66
C GLY A 175 -7.80 10.12 9.36
N SER A 176 -8.71 9.22 9.02
CA SER A 176 -8.79 7.88 9.59
C SER A 176 -7.90 6.94 8.77
N ALA A 177 -6.69 6.68 9.26
CA ALA A 177 -5.81 5.65 8.71
C ALA A 177 -6.26 4.22 9.03
N ILE A 178 -7.47 4.04 9.59
CA ILE A 178 -7.96 2.76 10.14
C ILE A 178 -8.03 1.65 9.07
N GLY A 179 -8.51 1.97 7.86
CA GLY A 179 -8.59 1.02 6.76
C GLY A 179 -7.21 0.50 6.37
N TRP A 180 -6.29 1.42 6.09
CA TRP A 180 -4.87 1.13 5.84
C TRP A 180 -4.23 0.28 6.95
N THR A 181 -4.39 0.68 8.22
CA THR A 181 -3.78 -0.07 9.34
C THR A 181 -4.35 -1.48 9.44
N THR A 182 -5.65 -1.66 9.20
CA THR A 182 -6.28 -2.98 9.21
C THR A 182 -5.71 -3.86 8.10
N HIS A 183 -5.52 -3.33 6.89
CA HIS A 183 -4.90 -4.09 5.78
C HIS A 183 -3.45 -4.48 6.09
N GLU A 184 -2.67 -3.57 6.68
CA GLU A 184 -1.29 -3.88 7.04
C GLU A 184 -1.20 -4.91 8.19
N GLU A 185 -2.09 -4.87 9.18
CA GLU A 185 -2.20 -5.93 10.21
C GLU A 185 -2.49 -7.30 9.58
N ARG A 186 -3.37 -7.35 8.56
CA ARG A 186 -3.64 -8.59 7.82
C ARG A 186 -2.44 -9.07 7.01
N VAL A 187 -1.70 -8.15 6.38
CA VAL A 187 -0.45 -8.49 5.69
C VAL A 187 0.55 -9.11 6.65
N GLU A 188 0.69 -8.55 7.86
CA GLU A 188 1.53 -9.13 8.91
C GLU A 188 1.10 -10.54 9.31
N GLU A 189 -0.16 -10.75 9.66
CA GLU A 189 -0.70 -12.08 10.01
C GLU A 189 -0.41 -13.11 8.91
N TRP A 190 -0.43 -12.67 7.66
CA TRP A 190 -0.24 -13.56 6.51
C TRP A 190 1.21 -13.87 6.22
N MET A 191 2.08 -12.89 6.37
CA MET A 191 3.52 -13.09 6.32
C MET A 191 3.97 -14.05 7.44
N GLN A 192 3.38 -13.93 8.63
CA GLN A 192 3.60 -14.88 9.73
C GLN A 192 3.25 -16.32 9.31
N LEU A 193 2.09 -16.53 8.70
CA LEU A 193 1.66 -17.86 8.24
C LEU A 193 2.56 -18.46 7.15
N ARG A 194 3.20 -17.62 6.33
CA ARG A 194 4.16 -18.08 5.30
C ARG A 194 5.50 -18.53 5.88
N GLY A 195 5.84 -18.06 7.07
CA GLY A 195 7.14 -18.26 7.70
C GLY A 195 8.29 -17.56 6.97
N PHE A 196 9.49 -17.74 7.52
CA PHE A 196 10.72 -17.04 7.14
C PHE A 196 11.24 -17.43 5.76
N SER A 197 11.22 -18.73 5.44
CA SER A 197 11.80 -19.28 4.22
C SER A 197 11.10 -18.84 2.93
N SER A 198 9.84 -18.41 3.02
CA SER A 198 9.06 -17.94 1.86
C SER A 198 9.37 -16.48 1.48
N SER A 199 10.12 -15.75 2.32
CA SER A 199 10.43 -14.32 2.13
C SER A 199 11.76 -14.06 1.41
N GLN A 200 12.52 -15.11 1.08
CA GLN A 200 13.87 -15.00 0.51
C GLN A 200 13.92 -14.42 -0.91
N HIS A 201 12.79 -14.38 -1.64
CA HIS A 201 12.82 -14.12 -3.09
C HIS A 201 12.26 -12.79 -3.58
N ASP A 202 11.61 -12.00 -2.72
CA ASP A 202 10.99 -10.77 -3.19
C ASP A 202 11.46 -9.54 -2.43
N ASN A 203 11.39 -8.40 -3.11
CA ASN A 203 11.47 -7.07 -2.50
C ASN A 203 10.22 -6.83 -1.66
N ASP A 204 10.02 -7.72 -0.69
CA ASP A 204 8.83 -7.83 0.11
C ASP A 204 8.69 -6.50 0.83
N PRO A 205 7.62 -5.74 0.55
CA PRO A 205 7.48 -4.46 1.19
C PRO A 205 7.29 -4.80 2.66
N ARG A 206 8.24 -4.46 3.51
CA ARG A 206 8.05 -4.64 4.94
C ARG A 206 7.03 -3.60 5.38
N PRO A 207 5.98 -4.01 6.09
CA PRO A 207 4.99 -3.06 6.52
C PRO A 207 5.61 -2.03 7.47
N LYS A 208 5.22 -0.75 7.32
CA LYS A 208 5.82 0.39 8.04
C LYS A 208 4.99 0.68 9.28
N PHE A 209 5.49 0.35 10.46
CA PHE A 209 4.66 0.34 11.67
C PHE A 209 5.13 1.23 12.81
N ARG A 210 4.14 1.74 13.56
CA ARG A 210 4.28 2.48 14.83
C ARG A 210 3.95 1.61 16.06
N LYS A 211 3.64 0.33 15.86
CA LYS A 211 3.30 -0.66 16.87
C LYS A 211 4.33 -1.79 16.82
N VAL A 212 4.62 -2.43 17.96
CA VAL A 212 5.50 -3.59 17.98
C VAL A 212 4.85 -4.66 17.13
N THR A 213 5.61 -5.12 16.16
CA THR A 213 5.23 -6.16 15.22
C THR A 213 6.20 -7.29 15.37
N LEU A 214 5.78 -8.47 14.97
CA LEU A 214 6.63 -9.65 15.05
C LEU A 214 7.84 -9.53 14.09
N PHE A 215 7.78 -8.64 13.08
CA PHE A 215 8.95 -8.28 12.28
C PHE A 215 10.09 -7.63 13.06
N GLY A 216 9.80 -7.05 14.23
CA GLY A 216 10.84 -6.49 15.10
C GLY A 216 11.65 -7.55 15.85
N GLU A 217 11.28 -8.83 15.79
CA GLU A 217 12.08 -9.91 16.35
C GLU A 217 13.36 -10.13 15.53
N GLU A 218 14.47 -10.39 16.22
CA GLU A 218 15.79 -10.58 15.62
C GLU A 218 15.78 -11.59 14.47
N ARG A 219 15.02 -12.68 14.62
CA ARG A 219 14.86 -13.70 13.57
C ARG A 219 14.31 -13.16 12.25
N TRP A 220 13.35 -12.24 12.25
CA TRP A 220 12.82 -11.62 11.02
C TRP A 220 13.79 -10.64 10.39
N CYS A 221 14.73 -10.15 11.18
CA CYS A 221 15.86 -9.36 10.71
C CYS A 221 16.99 -10.25 10.17
N VAL A 222 17.14 -11.51 10.57
CA VAL A 222 18.29 -12.34 10.15
C VAL A 222 17.88 -13.41 9.14
N GLU A 223 16.98 -14.31 9.49
CA GLU A 223 16.67 -15.55 8.74
C GLU A 223 16.27 -15.32 7.26
N PRO A 224 15.50 -14.28 6.89
CA PRO A 224 15.17 -14.02 5.48
C PRO A 224 16.37 -13.69 4.57
N TRP A 225 17.51 -13.36 5.15
CA TRP A 225 18.66 -12.76 4.46
C TRP A 225 19.91 -13.65 4.48
N ASP A 226 19.78 -14.91 4.90
CA ASP A 226 20.90 -15.85 5.01
C ASP A 226 21.71 -15.96 3.69
N ASP A 227 21.03 -15.90 2.55
CA ASP A 227 21.63 -16.05 1.23
C ASP A 227 22.02 -14.73 0.55
N LYS A 228 21.54 -13.57 1.05
CA LYS A 228 21.75 -12.27 0.41
C LYS A 228 21.83 -11.13 1.42
N PRO A 229 22.87 -10.27 1.36
CA PRO A 229 22.96 -9.11 2.23
C PRO A 229 21.81 -8.13 1.97
N LYS A 230 21.31 -7.54 3.05
CA LYS A 230 20.29 -6.48 2.98
C LYS A 230 20.80 -5.25 2.25
N ASP A 231 19.93 -4.65 1.45
CA ASP A 231 20.15 -3.32 0.90
C ASP A 231 20.04 -2.24 2.00
N CYS A 232 20.51 -1.03 1.66
CA CYS A 232 20.55 0.09 2.59
C CYS A 232 19.15 0.46 3.13
N ILE A 233 18.07 0.33 2.34
CA ILE A 233 16.71 0.66 2.78
C ILE A 233 16.14 -0.43 3.69
N GLN A 234 16.45 -1.70 3.40
CA GLN A 234 16.08 -2.83 4.24
C GLN A 234 16.72 -2.70 5.63
N GLN A 235 18.00 -2.31 5.70
CA GLN A 235 18.68 -2.01 6.96
C GLN A 235 18.00 -0.84 7.71
N LEU A 236 17.60 0.23 7.01
CA LEU A 236 16.87 1.35 7.63
C LEU A 236 15.54 0.89 8.23
N ASN A 237 14.80 0.03 7.53
CA ASN A 237 13.53 -0.50 8.02
C ASN A 237 13.73 -1.30 9.30
N ASP A 238 14.77 -2.14 9.37
CA ASP A 238 15.10 -2.91 10.58
C ASP A 238 15.45 -2.00 11.77
N ILE A 239 16.18 -0.91 11.53
CA ILE A 239 16.43 0.11 12.56
C ILE A 239 15.10 0.75 13.00
N GLY A 240 14.22 1.08 12.05
CA GLY A 240 12.90 1.64 12.31
C GLY A 240 12.00 0.75 13.17
N LEU A 241 12.13 -0.58 13.06
CA LEU A 241 11.37 -1.55 13.86
C LEU A 241 11.72 -1.54 15.35
N LEU A 242 12.84 -0.93 15.74
CA LEU A 242 13.20 -0.71 17.15
C LEU A 242 12.35 0.39 17.80
N LEU A 243 11.85 1.36 17.02
CA LEU A 243 11.11 2.50 17.56
C LEU A 243 9.81 2.08 18.26
N PRO A 244 8.93 1.26 17.66
CA PRO A 244 7.70 0.85 18.33
C PRO A 244 7.94 0.13 19.66
N VAL A 245 9.02 -0.66 19.78
CA VAL A 245 9.39 -1.31 21.04
C VAL A 245 9.65 -0.26 22.13
N ILE A 246 10.34 0.82 21.80
CA ILE A 246 10.59 1.92 22.74
C ILE A 246 9.27 2.63 23.11
N LEU A 247 8.42 2.92 22.12
CA LEU A 247 7.13 3.61 22.33
C LEU A 247 6.14 2.79 23.15
N GLU A 248 6.03 1.48 22.90
CA GLU A 248 5.15 0.61 23.68
C GLU A 248 5.62 0.46 25.10
N ASN A 249 6.94 0.30 25.30
CA ASN A 249 7.53 0.31 26.63
C ASN A 249 7.13 1.63 27.33
N LEU A 250 7.36 2.79 26.72
CA LEU A 250 6.93 4.08 27.28
C LEU A 250 5.46 4.12 27.70
N HIS A 251 4.57 3.51 26.90
CA HIS A 251 3.14 3.50 27.17
C HIS A 251 2.72 2.48 28.23
N THR A 252 3.43 1.35 28.34
CA THR A 252 3.14 0.27 29.31
C THR A 252 3.86 0.44 30.65
N ILE A 253 4.80 1.39 30.76
CA ILE A 253 5.68 1.48 31.92
C ILE A 253 5.02 2.10 33.15
N GLN A 254 4.82 1.20 34.11
CA GLN A 254 5.16 1.39 35.51
C GLN A 254 6.59 0.89 35.87
N ASN A 255 7.36 0.27 34.94
CA ASN A 255 8.57 -0.53 35.28
C ASN A 255 9.95 -0.18 34.66
N LEU A 256 10.14 0.68 33.65
CA LEU A 256 11.50 1.13 33.28
C LEU A 256 11.82 2.49 33.91
N THR A 257 13.09 2.65 34.28
CA THR A 257 13.61 3.94 34.72
C THR A 257 13.83 4.86 33.52
N GLU A 258 13.80 6.18 33.75
CA GLU A 258 14.10 7.19 32.73
C GLU A 258 15.47 6.92 32.07
N GLY A 259 16.45 6.44 32.85
CA GLY A 259 17.78 6.09 32.35
C GLY A 259 17.76 4.98 31.30
N GLN A 260 16.93 3.94 31.48
CA GLN A 260 16.80 2.85 30.52
C GLN A 260 16.14 3.29 29.22
N ILE A 261 15.11 4.14 29.31
CA ILE A 261 14.46 4.73 28.13
C ILE A 261 15.46 5.58 27.35
N ARG A 262 16.18 6.47 28.05
CA ARG A 262 17.20 7.35 27.45
C ARG A 262 18.28 6.55 26.75
N GLN A 263 18.78 5.48 27.38
CA GLN A 263 19.78 4.60 26.80
C GLN A 263 19.28 3.95 25.50
N ARG A 264 18.02 3.48 25.47
CA ARG A 264 17.43 2.88 24.25
C ARG A 264 17.22 3.90 23.14
N CYS A 265 16.76 5.11 23.46
CA CYS A 265 16.66 6.20 22.49
C CYS A 265 18.02 6.58 21.92
N GLN A 266 19.06 6.64 22.76
CA GLN A 266 20.43 6.91 22.33
C GLN A 266 20.93 5.83 21.38
N HIS A 267 20.76 4.55 21.75
CA HIS A 267 21.14 3.42 20.91
C HIS A 267 20.45 3.44 19.53
N LEU A 268 19.15 3.75 19.50
CA LEU A 268 18.42 3.93 18.26
C LEU A 268 18.97 5.10 17.42
N GLN A 269 19.28 6.23 18.06
CA GLN A 269 19.86 7.38 17.39
C GLN A 269 21.25 7.06 16.81
N ASP A 270 22.07 6.29 17.53
CA ASP A 270 23.38 5.85 17.08
C ASP A 270 23.27 4.94 15.85
N HIS A 271 22.31 4.02 15.83
CA HIS A 271 22.01 3.19 14.65
C HIS A 271 21.60 4.04 13.44
N PHE A 272 20.71 5.03 13.63
CA PHE A 272 20.33 5.94 12.56
C PHE A 272 21.51 6.76 12.04
N ASN A 273 22.37 7.26 12.92
CA ASN A 273 23.56 8.02 12.53
C ASN A 273 24.55 7.14 11.75
N ALA A 274 24.79 5.91 12.21
CA ALA A 274 25.64 4.95 11.52
C ALA A 274 25.12 4.61 10.13
N TRP A 275 23.81 4.37 10.01
CA TRP A 275 23.15 4.14 8.73
C TRP A 275 23.30 5.34 7.78
N HIS A 276 23.08 6.56 8.26
CA HIS A 276 23.20 7.77 7.43
C HIS A 276 24.64 7.99 6.97
N ALA A 277 25.61 7.81 7.86
CA ALA A 277 27.03 7.85 7.51
C ALA A 277 27.39 6.79 6.46
N HIS A 278 26.84 5.58 6.58
CA HIS A 278 27.01 4.53 5.59
C HIS A 278 26.43 4.95 4.23
N LEU A 279 25.19 5.47 4.19
CA LEU A 279 24.58 5.98 2.96
C LEU A 279 25.45 7.05 2.28
N LEU A 280 26.00 7.98 3.04
CA LEU A 280 26.90 9.02 2.52
C LEU A 280 28.21 8.43 1.97
N SER A 281 28.69 7.31 2.53
CA SER A 281 29.91 6.65 2.07
C SER A 281 29.75 5.82 0.78
N LEU A 282 28.51 5.51 0.36
CA LEU A 282 28.25 4.69 -0.82
C LEU A 282 28.55 5.40 -2.14
N SER A 283 28.71 6.72 -2.14
CA SER A 283 28.92 7.52 -3.34
C SER A 283 29.97 8.61 -3.11
N PRO A 284 30.85 8.88 -4.10
CA PRO A 284 31.83 9.96 -4.00
C PRO A 284 31.17 11.35 -4.01
N THR A 285 29.95 11.46 -4.57
CA THR A 285 29.14 12.68 -4.54
C THR A 285 28.01 12.54 -3.51
N PRO A 286 27.59 13.65 -2.86
CA PRO A 286 26.46 13.64 -1.94
C PRO A 286 25.22 13.00 -2.59
N PRO A 287 24.54 12.07 -1.90
CA PRO A 287 23.39 11.37 -2.48
C PRO A 287 22.14 12.27 -2.54
N TYR A 288 22.17 13.44 -1.92
CA TYR A 288 21.14 14.48 -2.01
C TYR A 288 21.78 15.86 -1.84
N TRP A 289 21.11 16.89 -2.33
CA TRP A 289 21.54 18.29 -2.19
C TRP A 289 20.35 19.25 -2.21
N ASP A 290 20.56 20.41 -1.61
CA ASP A 290 19.57 21.47 -1.55
C ASP A 290 19.52 22.21 -2.90
N GLN A 291 18.32 22.51 -3.38
CA GLN A 291 18.08 23.42 -4.49
C GLN A 291 17.03 24.43 -4.08
N LEU A 292 17.14 25.67 -4.57
CA LEU A 292 16.04 26.62 -4.44
C LEU A 292 14.79 26.00 -5.09
N ALA A 293 13.66 25.99 -4.39
CA ALA A 293 12.41 25.62 -5.01
C ALA A 293 12.11 26.67 -6.09
N GLU A 294 12.43 26.35 -7.34
CA GLU A 294 12.09 27.25 -8.45
C GLU A 294 10.58 27.48 -8.37
N LEU A 295 10.18 28.75 -8.36
CA LEU A 295 8.81 29.15 -8.59
C LEU A 295 8.49 28.71 -10.02
N THR A 296 8.15 27.43 -10.21
CA THR A 296 7.62 26.93 -11.46
C THR A 296 6.53 27.90 -11.85
N THR A 297 6.69 28.50 -13.04
CA THR A 297 5.76 29.47 -13.63
C THR A 297 4.34 29.09 -13.27
N PRO A 298 3.50 30.05 -12.83
CA PRO A 298 2.18 29.75 -12.28
C PRO A 298 1.36 28.99 -13.32
N VAL A 299 1.36 27.65 -13.20
CA VAL A 299 0.24 26.86 -13.65
C VAL A 299 -0.88 27.36 -12.74
N ILE A 300 -1.87 28.00 -13.34
CA ILE A 300 -2.83 28.94 -12.73
C ILE A 300 -3.56 28.36 -11.49
N ASP A 301 -3.43 27.07 -11.20
CA ASP A 301 -4.11 26.34 -10.15
C ASP A 301 -3.21 25.69 -9.08
N ILE A 302 -1.88 25.87 -9.12
CA ILE A 302 -0.99 25.30 -8.09
C ILE A 302 -0.64 26.39 -7.05
N PRO A 303 -1.05 26.24 -5.77
CA PRO A 303 -0.67 27.18 -4.73
C PRO A 303 0.86 27.29 -4.62
N PRO A 304 1.40 28.47 -4.23
CA PRO A 304 2.83 28.68 -4.13
C PRO A 304 3.47 27.58 -3.26
N VAL A 305 4.60 27.05 -3.74
CA VAL A 305 5.32 25.97 -3.05
C VAL A 305 5.63 26.46 -1.62
N PRO A 306 5.19 25.74 -0.57
CA PRO A 306 5.27 26.23 0.80
C PRO A 306 6.69 26.33 1.36
N PHE A 307 7.70 25.85 0.62
CA PHE A 307 9.09 25.80 1.05
C PHE A 307 10.00 26.49 0.03
N VAL A 308 10.93 27.31 0.53
CA VAL A 308 11.94 28.05 -0.28
C VAL A 308 13.02 27.09 -0.81
N THR A 309 13.21 25.96 -0.15
CA THR A 309 14.21 24.95 -0.48
C THR A 309 13.52 23.64 -0.82
N ALA A 310 13.94 23.02 -1.91
CA ALA A 310 13.62 21.65 -2.27
C ALA A 310 14.89 20.79 -2.17
N PHE A 311 14.73 19.50 -1.88
CA PHE A 311 15.82 18.54 -1.95
C PHE A 311 15.79 17.83 -3.29
N ASN A 312 16.94 17.77 -3.95
CA ASN A 312 17.18 16.81 -5.01
C ASN A 312 17.87 15.58 -4.46
N PHE A 313 17.64 14.47 -5.14
CA PHE A 313 18.18 13.18 -4.75
C PHE A 313 18.83 12.54 -5.97
N LEU A 314 19.93 11.83 -5.72
CA LEU A 314 20.66 11.08 -6.74
C LEU A 314 19.75 10.07 -7.45
N ASN A 315 18.83 9.46 -6.71
CA ASN A 315 17.77 8.62 -7.25
C ASN A 315 16.59 8.54 -6.27
N ILE A 316 15.48 7.99 -6.75
CA ILE A 316 14.25 7.85 -5.96
C ILE A 316 14.42 7.01 -4.69
N ARG A 317 15.34 6.04 -4.69
CA ARG A 317 15.55 5.15 -3.53
C ARG A 317 16.27 5.87 -2.40
N VAL A 318 17.21 6.75 -2.73
CA VAL A 318 17.79 7.69 -1.76
C VAL A 318 16.71 8.62 -1.22
N ALA A 319 15.84 9.15 -2.08
CA ALA A 319 14.73 10.01 -1.64
C ALA A 319 13.79 9.28 -0.67
N GLU A 320 13.37 8.05 -1.01
CA GLU A 320 12.53 7.20 -0.16
C GLU A 320 13.23 6.89 1.17
N GLY A 321 14.50 6.50 1.14
CA GLY A 321 15.28 6.21 2.34
C GLY A 321 15.42 7.42 3.26
N LEU A 322 15.76 8.58 2.71
CA LEU A 322 15.88 9.81 3.50
C LEU A 322 14.53 10.29 4.03
N ALA A 323 13.45 10.15 3.26
CA ALA A 323 12.11 10.45 3.74
C ALA A 323 11.72 9.57 4.94
N ILE A 324 12.02 8.26 4.88
CA ILE A 324 11.80 7.34 6.01
C ILE A 324 12.68 7.73 7.20
N PHE A 325 13.97 7.96 6.94
CA PHE A 325 14.94 8.35 7.96
C PHE A 325 14.50 9.62 8.69
N TRP A 326 14.14 10.68 7.97
CA TRP A 326 13.68 11.94 8.57
C TRP A 326 12.30 11.81 9.24
N ALA A 327 11.41 10.94 8.74
CA ALA A 327 10.10 10.72 9.36
C ALA A 327 10.17 9.95 10.69
N ILE A 328 11.16 9.05 10.83
CA ILE A 328 11.31 8.19 12.02
C ILE A 328 12.27 8.80 13.04
N ARG A 329 13.30 9.52 12.57
CA ARG A 329 14.28 10.15 13.45
C ARG A 329 13.57 11.16 14.36
N LEU A 330 13.72 10.94 15.67
CA LEU A 330 13.26 11.88 16.67
C LEU A 330 14.12 13.15 16.53
N SER A 331 13.47 14.29 16.28
CA SER A 331 14.19 15.58 16.32
C SER A 331 14.69 15.79 17.76
N PRO A 332 15.96 16.20 17.94
CA PRO A 332 16.48 16.58 19.25
C PRO A 332 15.70 17.74 19.87
#